data_AF-A0A397IKJ4-F1
#
_entry.id   AF-A0A397IKJ4-F1
#
_cell.length_a   1.000
_cell.length_b   1.000
_cell.length_c   1.000
_cell.angle_alpha   90.00
_cell.angle_beta   90.00
_cell.angle_gamma   90.00
#
_symmetry.space_group_name_H-M   'P 1'
#
loop_
_entity.id
_entity.type
_entity.pdbx_description
1 polymer ?
#
loop_
_entity_poly.entity_id
_entity_poly.type
_entity_poly.pdbx_seq_one_letter_code
_entity_poly.pdbx_strand_id
1 'polypeptide(L)'
;MDNGNIYDLMILANELEFEELSEKLENHLIESKLLLLFLNPQSSLLENESALTSVLKRDDLQTKESEIWDYLIKWDTTQNSTLPEKLKDWSDENIMTLKTTLQQCLPLIRYFHIPNSDIVYKIKPYKKILDKRLWNDLKLYLMLPNQPEVTFWDICHGHASIIMITKVEGTNEIIGGLNPLAWDKPKEDWIKQIRVLHFQFSFTHDERSWCSVNLYYENPIRTTVTSFSIIDYEVFKVVKKSI
;
A
#
# COMPACT_ATOMS: atom_id res chain seq x y z
N MET A 1 -2.91 17.88 -27.92
CA MET A 1 -3.12 16.77 -28.86
C MET A 1 -4.48 16.19 -28.52
N ASP A 2 -5.40 16.02 -29.48
CA ASP A 2 -6.66 15.33 -29.14
C ASP A 2 -6.40 13.83 -28.96
N ASN A 3 -7.32 13.11 -28.31
CA ASN A 3 -7.17 11.68 -28.07
C ASN A 3 -7.10 10.84 -29.36
N GLY A 4 -7.70 11.30 -30.46
CA GLY A 4 -7.66 10.63 -31.75
C GLY A 4 -6.24 10.58 -32.33
N ASN A 5 -5.51 11.69 -32.24
CA ASN A 5 -4.12 11.78 -32.71
C ASN A 5 -3.15 10.90 -31.90
N ILE A 6 -3.46 10.58 -30.63
CA ILE A 6 -2.60 9.71 -29.81
C ILE A 6 -2.82 8.24 -30.18
N TYR A 7 -4.05 7.83 -30.52
CA TYR A 7 -4.33 6.47 -31.01
C TYR A 7 -3.62 6.19 -32.35
N ASP A 8 -3.65 7.15 -33.27
CA ASP A 8 -2.96 7.01 -34.56
C ASP A 8 -1.44 6.90 -34.38
N LEU A 9 -0.86 7.68 -33.45
CA LEU A 9 0.55 7.58 -33.08
C LEU A 9 0.90 6.26 -32.41
N MET A 10 0.01 5.68 -31.60
CA MET A 10 0.23 4.41 -30.92
C MET A 10 0.23 3.24 -31.92
N ILE A 11 -0.70 3.24 -32.88
CA ILE A 11 -0.75 2.25 -33.96
C ILE A 11 0.54 2.33 -34.78
N LEU A 12 0.95 3.54 -35.19
CA LEU A 12 2.19 3.75 -35.93
C LEU A 12 3.44 3.36 -35.13
N ALA A 13 3.50 3.68 -33.84
CA ALA A 13 4.62 3.29 -32.99
C ALA A 13 4.76 1.77 -32.86
N ASN A 14 3.63 1.06 -32.76
CA ASN A 14 3.60 -0.40 -32.67
C ASN A 14 3.94 -1.07 -34.02
N GLU A 15 3.40 -0.55 -35.14
CA GLU A 15 3.74 -1.02 -36.50
C GLU A 15 5.22 -0.79 -36.86
N LEU A 16 5.85 0.21 -36.26
CA LEU A 16 7.26 0.55 -36.46
C LEU A 16 8.19 -0.01 -35.38
N GLU A 17 7.68 -0.86 -34.47
CA GLU A 17 8.42 -1.50 -33.37
C GLU A 17 9.14 -0.51 -32.42
N PHE A 18 8.58 0.69 -32.24
CA PHE A 18 9.09 1.66 -31.26
C PHE A 18 8.55 1.39 -29.85
N GLU A 19 9.10 0.37 -29.20
CA GLU A 19 8.66 -0.10 -27.87
C GLU A 19 8.61 1.01 -26.80
N GLU A 20 9.66 1.83 -26.67
CA GLU A 20 9.71 2.89 -25.65
C GLU A 20 8.67 4.00 -25.89
N LEU A 21 8.40 4.31 -27.17
CA LEU A 21 7.38 5.29 -27.53
C LEU A 21 5.98 4.72 -27.32
N SER A 22 5.78 3.45 -27.67
CA SER A 22 4.53 2.73 -27.42
C SER A 22 4.20 2.71 -25.93
N GLU A 23 5.18 2.37 -25.09
CA GLU A 23 5.02 2.36 -23.63
C GLU A 23 4.70 3.76 -23.06
N LYS A 24 5.40 4.81 -23.52
CA LYS A 24 5.12 6.20 -23.12
C LYS A 24 3.74 6.68 -23.56
N LEU A 25 3.33 6.35 -24.79
CA LEU A 25 2.01 6.73 -25.32
C LEU A 25 0.89 5.96 -24.62
N GLU A 26 1.09 4.67 -24.34
CA GLU A 26 0.17 3.86 -23.53
C GLU A 26 0.04 4.42 -22.11
N ASN A 27 1.13 4.76 -21.46
CA ASN A 27 1.12 5.37 -20.13
C ASN A 27 0.40 6.72 -20.12
N HIS A 28 0.70 7.59 -21.09
CA HIS A 28 0.03 8.89 -21.23
C HIS A 28 -1.46 8.73 -21.57
N LEU A 29 -1.82 7.77 -22.43
CA LEU A 29 -3.22 7.43 -22.73
C LEU A 29 -3.91 6.89 -21.49
N ILE A 30 -3.31 5.97 -20.73
CA ILE A 30 -3.89 5.40 -19.52
C ILE A 30 -4.09 6.46 -18.44
N GLU A 31 -3.11 7.34 -18.23
CA GLU A 31 -3.21 8.45 -17.28
C GLU A 31 -4.29 9.46 -17.70
N SER A 32 -4.32 9.84 -18.99
CA SER A 32 -5.35 10.72 -19.55
C SER A 32 -6.74 10.06 -19.55
N LYS A 33 -6.82 8.75 -19.77
CA LYS A 33 -8.04 7.94 -19.77
C LYS A 33 -8.53 7.74 -18.33
N LEU A 34 -7.66 7.53 -17.35
CA LEU A 34 -7.97 7.57 -15.93
C LEU A 34 -8.53 8.93 -15.50
N LEU A 35 -7.87 10.03 -15.89
CA LEU A 35 -8.40 11.38 -15.69
C LEU A 35 -9.80 11.55 -16.32
N LEU A 36 -10.00 11.07 -17.55
CA LEU A 36 -11.31 11.08 -18.22
C LEU A 36 -12.34 10.14 -17.57
N LEU A 37 -11.92 9.01 -17.00
CA LEU A 37 -12.75 8.05 -16.27
C LEU A 37 -13.27 8.67 -14.96
N PHE A 38 -12.42 9.38 -14.22
CA PHE A 38 -12.84 10.12 -13.02
C PHE A 38 -13.76 11.30 -13.34
N LEU A 39 -13.56 11.94 -14.49
CA LEU A 39 -14.38 13.08 -14.92
C LEU A 39 -15.70 12.66 -15.58
N ASN A 40 -15.78 11.50 -16.23
CA ASN A 40 -16.99 11.03 -16.92
C ASN A 40 -17.18 9.49 -16.88
N PRO A 41 -17.82 8.96 -15.83
CA PRO A 41 -18.12 7.53 -15.71
C PRO A 41 -19.26 7.05 -16.62
N GLN A 42 -19.94 7.94 -17.35
CA GLN A 42 -20.85 7.55 -18.44
C GLN A 42 -20.16 7.45 -19.80
N SER A 43 -18.83 7.59 -19.85
CA SER A 43 -18.10 7.37 -21.09
C SER A 43 -18.22 5.89 -21.49
N SER A 44 -18.69 5.64 -22.71
CA SER A 44 -18.82 4.32 -23.35
C SER A 44 -17.48 3.58 -23.55
N LEU A 45 -16.39 4.08 -22.96
CA LEU A 45 -15.00 3.66 -23.19
C LEU A 45 -14.57 2.49 -22.29
N LEU A 46 -15.38 2.12 -21.29
CA LEU A 46 -15.22 0.92 -20.49
C LEU A 46 -16.58 0.29 -20.18
N GLU A 47 -17.13 -0.43 -21.15
CA GLU A 47 -18.23 -1.39 -20.94
C GLU A 47 -17.71 -2.73 -20.37
N ASN A 48 -16.39 -2.88 -20.18
CA ASN A 48 -15.77 -4.17 -19.91
C ASN A 48 -14.89 -4.15 -18.64
N GLU A 49 -15.22 -5.04 -17.70
CA GLU A 49 -14.49 -5.28 -16.44
C GLU A 49 -12.99 -5.57 -16.69
N SER A 50 -12.63 -6.22 -17.81
CA SER A 50 -11.22 -6.54 -18.12
C SER A 50 -10.31 -5.31 -18.23
N ALA A 51 -10.79 -4.23 -18.84
CA ALA A 51 -10.01 -2.99 -18.95
C ALA A 51 -9.83 -2.31 -17.59
N LEU A 52 -10.81 -2.44 -16.67
CA LEU A 52 -10.67 -2.00 -15.28
C LEU A 52 -9.59 -2.80 -14.56
N THR A 53 -9.57 -4.12 -14.72
CA THR A 53 -8.57 -4.96 -14.04
C THR A 53 -7.14 -4.63 -14.46
N SER A 54 -6.89 -4.29 -15.73
CA SER A 54 -5.57 -3.88 -16.20
C SER A 54 -5.11 -2.58 -15.57
N VAL A 55 -6.03 -1.64 -15.35
CA VAL A 55 -5.76 -0.37 -14.68
C VAL A 55 -5.49 -0.58 -13.19
N LEU A 56 -6.30 -1.38 -12.51
CA LEU A 56 -6.15 -1.64 -11.06
C LEU A 56 -4.87 -2.40 -10.69
N LYS A 57 -4.27 -3.14 -11.64
CA LYS A 57 -3.01 -3.87 -11.42
C LYS A 57 -1.76 -2.98 -11.41
N ARG A 58 -1.88 -1.72 -11.83
CA ARG A 58 -0.74 -0.81 -11.95
C ARG A 58 -0.35 -0.24 -10.58
N ASP A 59 0.94 -0.26 -10.28
CA ASP A 59 1.51 0.32 -9.05
C ASP A 59 1.93 1.79 -9.22
N ASP A 60 2.05 2.27 -10.46
CA ASP A 60 2.62 3.57 -10.82
C ASP A 60 1.59 4.71 -10.92
N LEU A 61 0.31 4.42 -10.71
CA LEU A 61 -0.76 5.40 -10.73
C LEU A 61 -0.69 6.31 -9.51
N GLN A 62 -0.64 7.63 -9.70
CA GLN A 62 -0.61 8.62 -8.60
C GLN A 62 -1.98 8.86 -7.93
N THR A 63 -2.94 7.97 -8.15
CA THR A 63 -4.32 8.11 -7.66
C THR A 63 -4.47 7.49 -6.28
N LYS A 64 -5.23 8.14 -5.40
CA LYS A 64 -5.54 7.57 -4.08
C LYS A 64 -6.47 6.36 -4.22
N GLU A 65 -6.20 5.32 -3.45
CA GLU A 65 -7.01 4.11 -3.46
C GLU A 65 -8.49 4.36 -3.11
N SER A 66 -8.77 5.39 -2.29
CA SER A 66 -10.16 5.77 -1.97
C SER A 66 -10.90 6.43 -3.12
N GLU A 67 -10.20 7.08 -4.06
CA GLU A 67 -10.77 7.65 -5.28
C GLU A 67 -11.07 6.54 -6.30
N ILE A 68 -10.17 5.56 -6.41
CA ILE A 68 -10.37 4.34 -7.21
C ILE A 68 -11.65 3.61 -6.75
N TRP A 69 -11.85 3.48 -5.44
CA TRP A 69 -13.06 2.88 -4.89
C TRP A 69 -14.34 3.63 -5.30
N ASP A 70 -14.37 4.97 -5.14
CA ASP A 70 -15.53 5.79 -5.49
C ASP A 70 -15.89 5.64 -6.98
N TYR A 71 -14.86 5.56 -7.83
CA TYR A 71 -15.04 5.31 -9.26
C TYR A 71 -15.67 3.94 -9.52
N LEU A 72 -15.18 2.85 -8.90
CA LEU A 72 -15.73 1.51 -9.12
C LEU A 72 -17.21 1.42 -8.75
N ILE A 73 -17.59 2.01 -7.63
CA ILE A 73 -18.99 2.05 -7.19
C ILE A 73 -19.84 2.84 -8.20
N LYS A 74 -19.36 4.02 -8.61
CA LYS A 74 -20.09 4.86 -9.58
C LYS A 74 -20.23 4.17 -10.92
N TRP A 75 -19.16 3.52 -11.42
CA TRP A 75 -19.17 2.75 -12.65
C TRP A 75 -20.20 1.61 -12.60
N ASP A 76 -20.22 0.81 -11.51
CA ASP A 76 -21.21 -0.26 -11.38
C ASP A 76 -22.65 0.26 -11.41
N THR A 77 -22.93 1.36 -10.68
CA THR A 77 -24.26 1.97 -10.67
C THR A 77 -24.69 2.52 -12.02
N THR A 78 -23.75 2.90 -12.89
CA THR A 78 -24.06 3.31 -14.27
C THR A 78 -24.37 2.13 -15.18
N GLN A 79 -23.71 0.98 -14.97
CA GLN A 79 -23.98 -0.25 -15.71
C GLN A 79 -25.31 -0.88 -15.30
N ASN A 80 -25.66 -0.79 -14.02
CA ASN A 80 -26.86 -1.36 -13.44
C ASN A 80 -27.92 -0.27 -13.19
N SER A 81 -28.44 0.34 -14.25
CA SER A 81 -29.36 1.51 -14.19
C SER A 81 -30.68 1.29 -13.43
N THR A 82 -30.97 0.05 -13.04
CA THR A 82 -32.12 -0.33 -12.20
C THR A 82 -31.83 -0.24 -10.70
N LEU A 83 -30.58 0.06 -10.29
CA LEU A 83 -30.20 0.16 -8.89
C LEU A 83 -30.71 1.46 -8.25
N PRO A 84 -31.19 1.41 -6.99
CA PRO A 84 -31.52 2.61 -6.24
C PRO A 84 -30.29 3.50 -6.04
N GLU A 85 -30.43 4.83 -6.14
CA GLU A 85 -29.32 5.76 -5.88
C GLU A 85 -28.79 5.68 -4.44
N LYS A 86 -29.66 5.38 -3.48
CA LYS A 86 -29.30 5.33 -2.07
C LYS A 86 -29.06 3.89 -1.65
N LEU A 87 -27.86 3.63 -1.15
CA LEU A 87 -27.47 2.31 -0.65
C LEU A 87 -28.41 1.73 0.42
N LYS A 88 -29.09 2.59 1.20
CA LYS A 88 -30.07 2.15 2.22
C LYS A 88 -31.27 1.43 1.61
N ASP A 89 -31.56 1.68 0.34
CA ASP A 89 -32.72 1.15 -0.37
C ASP A 89 -32.37 -0.12 -1.17
N TRP A 90 -31.13 -0.62 -1.06
CA TRP A 90 -30.68 -1.78 -1.81
C TRP A 90 -31.19 -3.08 -1.20
N SER A 91 -31.77 -3.93 -2.05
CA SER A 91 -32.09 -5.32 -1.71
C SER A 91 -30.82 -6.18 -1.63
N ASP A 92 -30.91 -7.37 -1.04
CA ASP A 92 -29.78 -8.31 -1.05
C ASP A 92 -29.42 -8.76 -2.48
N GLU A 93 -30.39 -8.80 -3.39
CA GLU A 93 -30.18 -9.10 -4.81
C GLU A 93 -29.33 -8.02 -5.49
N ASN A 94 -29.64 -6.74 -5.27
CA ASN A 94 -28.85 -5.62 -5.77
C ASN A 94 -27.39 -5.68 -5.31
N ILE A 95 -27.17 -6.06 -4.05
CA ILE A 95 -25.84 -6.20 -3.47
C ILE A 95 -25.07 -7.38 -4.10
N MET A 96 -25.77 -8.48 -4.40
CA MET A 96 -25.16 -9.61 -5.09
C MET A 96 -24.81 -9.28 -6.54
N THR A 97 -25.64 -8.50 -7.24
CA THR A 97 -25.33 -8.00 -8.60
C THR A 97 -24.05 -7.17 -8.62
N LEU A 98 -23.91 -6.21 -7.69
CA LEU A 98 -22.69 -5.41 -7.53
C LEU A 98 -21.47 -6.30 -7.24
N LYS A 99 -21.63 -7.27 -6.33
CA LYS A 99 -20.55 -8.21 -5.98
C LYS A 99 -20.08 -9.02 -7.19
N THR A 100 -21.00 -9.50 -8.02
CA THR A 100 -20.68 -10.28 -9.21
C THR A 100 -20.02 -9.43 -10.29
N THR A 101 -20.50 -8.20 -10.49
CA THR A 101 -19.99 -7.29 -11.53
C THR A 101 -18.58 -6.78 -11.21
N LEU A 102 -18.24 -6.62 -9.93
CA LEU A 102 -16.92 -6.18 -9.49
C LEU A 102 -16.01 -7.32 -9.03
N GLN A 103 -16.37 -8.58 -9.26
CA GLN A 103 -15.69 -9.73 -8.64
C GLN A 103 -14.20 -9.81 -8.96
N GLN A 104 -13.75 -9.37 -10.15
CA GLN A 104 -12.35 -9.38 -10.54
C GLN A 104 -11.62 -8.11 -10.09
N CYS A 105 -12.36 -7.02 -9.90
CA CYS A 105 -11.82 -5.75 -9.43
C CYS A 105 -11.60 -5.73 -7.92
N LEU A 106 -12.55 -6.28 -7.14
CA LEU A 106 -12.51 -6.24 -5.67
C LEU A 106 -11.21 -6.77 -5.05
N PRO A 107 -10.58 -7.86 -5.53
CA PRO A 107 -9.32 -8.36 -4.98
C PRO A 107 -8.09 -7.50 -5.33
N LEU A 108 -8.20 -6.64 -6.35
CA LEU A 108 -7.10 -5.78 -6.81
C LEU A 108 -7.02 -4.49 -6.01
N ILE A 109 -8.07 -4.14 -5.26
CA ILE A 109 -8.11 -2.95 -4.40
C ILE A 109 -7.22 -3.15 -3.19
N ARG A 110 -6.34 -2.18 -2.95
CA ARG A 110 -5.39 -2.16 -1.83
C ARG A 110 -6.03 -1.53 -0.60
N TYR A 111 -7.05 -2.19 -0.02
CA TYR A 111 -7.90 -1.63 1.05
C TYR A 111 -7.14 -1.03 2.25
N PHE A 112 -5.94 -1.53 2.58
CA PHE A 112 -5.14 -1.02 3.69
C PHE A 112 -4.41 0.31 3.39
N HIS A 113 -4.32 0.71 2.12
CA HIS A 113 -3.87 2.04 1.72
C HIS A 113 -5.00 3.09 1.70
N ILE A 114 -6.24 2.68 1.96
CA ILE A 114 -7.39 3.58 2.09
C ILE A 114 -7.36 4.22 3.49
N PRO A 115 -7.48 5.56 3.61
CA PRO A 115 -7.55 6.23 4.91
C PRO A 115 -8.66 5.67 5.80
N ASN A 116 -8.44 5.57 7.12
CA ASN A 116 -9.42 5.02 8.07
C ASN A 116 -10.80 5.69 7.98
N SER A 117 -10.82 7.02 7.81
CA SER A 117 -12.07 7.77 7.59
C SER A 117 -12.83 7.23 6.38
N ASP A 118 -12.13 7.01 5.27
CA ASP A 118 -12.71 6.57 4.02
C ASP A 118 -13.16 5.10 4.10
N ILE A 119 -12.47 4.24 4.85
CA ILE A 119 -12.97 2.89 5.13
C ILE A 119 -14.30 2.94 5.89
N VAL A 120 -14.44 3.84 6.87
CA VAL A 120 -15.68 3.98 7.65
C VAL A 120 -16.82 4.57 6.84
N TYR A 121 -16.56 5.60 6.02
CA TYR A 121 -17.62 6.35 5.32
C TYR A 121 -17.91 5.80 3.93
N LYS A 122 -16.91 5.28 3.21
CA LYS A 122 -17.03 4.82 1.81
C LYS A 122 -17.09 3.30 1.68
N ILE A 123 -16.28 2.54 2.44
CA ILE A 123 -16.17 1.07 2.28
C ILE A 123 -17.20 0.31 3.11
N LYS A 124 -17.31 0.63 4.41
CA LYS A 124 -18.22 -0.01 5.37
C LYS A 124 -19.67 -0.13 4.90
N PRO A 125 -20.26 0.84 4.20
CA PRO A 125 -21.62 0.71 3.69
C PRO A 125 -21.77 -0.52 2.77
N TYR A 126 -20.74 -0.85 1.99
CA TYR A 126 -20.71 -1.96 1.04
C TYR A 126 -20.15 -3.27 1.62
N LYS A 127 -19.93 -3.37 2.93
CA LYS A 127 -19.31 -4.54 3.59
C LYS A 127 -19.82 -5.94 3.19
N LYS A 128 -21.07 -6.03 2.68
CA LYS A 128 -21.68 -7.29 2.24
C LYS A 128 -21.06 -7.85 0.95
N ILE A 129 -20.45 -7.01 0.11
CA ILE A 129 -19.79 -7.46 -1.13
C ILE A 129 -18.37 -7.99 -0.87
N LEU A 130 -17.75 -7.57 0.24
CA LEU A 130 -16.40 -7.95 0.62
C LEU A 130 -16.32 -9.38 1.15
N ASP A 131 -15.15 -10.00 1.02
CA ASP A 131 -14.87 -11.26 1.70
C ASP A 131 -14.96 -11.08 3.24
N LYS A 132 -15.49 -12.10 3.92
CA LYS A 132 -15.72 -12.05 5.36
C LYS A 132 -14.43 -11.91 6.16
N ARG A 133 -13.32 -12.53 5.70
CA ARG A 133 -12.01 -12.41 6.35
C ARG A 133 -11.47 -11.01 6.16
N LEU A 134 -11.45 -10.51 4.93
CA LEU A 134 -11.04 -9.14 4.61
C LEU A 134 -11.80 -8.12 5.46
N TRP A 135 -13.12 -8.24 5.57
CA TRP A 135 -13.92 -7.32 6.38
C TRP A 135 -13.61 -7.41 7.89
N ASN A 136 -13.23 -8.58 8.39
CA ASN A 136 -12.79 -8.72 9.77
C ASN A 136 -11.41 -8.10 9.99
N ASP A 137 -10.50 -8.23 9.02
CA ASP A 137 -9.18 -7.60 9.07
C ASP A 137 -9.29 -6.08 9.01
N LEU A 138 -10.17 -5.55 8.14
CA LEU A 138 -10.48 -4.12 8.09
C LEU A 138 -11.17 -3.61 9.37
N LYS A 139 -12.03 -4.41 9.99
CA LYS A 139 -12.58 -4.06 11.30
C LYS A 139 -11.50 -4.00 12.37
N LEU A 140 -10.60 -4.97 12.40
CA LEU A 140 -9.49 -4.99 13.35
C LEU A 140 -8.61 -3.76 13.16
N TYR A 141 -8.29 -3.44 11.91
CA TYR A 141 -7.59 -2.23 11.51
C TYR A 141 -8.30 -0.95 11.98
N LEU A 142 -9.63 -0.85 11.84
CA LEU A 142 -10.42 0.29 12.30
C LEU A 142 -10.62 0.36 13.83
N MET A 143 -10.72 -0.78 14.51
CA MET A 143 -10.94 -0.88 15.96
C MET A 143 -9.67 -0.62 16.76
N LEU A 144 -8.52 -0.64 16.10
CA LEU A 144 -7.24 -0.32 16.66
C LEU A 144 -6.75 1.00 16.05
N PRO A 145 -7.37 2.16 16.40
CA PRO A 145 -7.02 3.47 15.86
C PRO A 145 -5.56 3.89 16.15
N ASN A 146 -4.85 3.09 16.96
CA ASN A 146 -3.46 3.25 17.37
C ASN A 146 -2.57 2.04 17.03
N GLN A 147 -2.96 1.10 16.17
CA GLN A 147 -1.98 0.17 15.58
C GLN A 147 -1.20 0.95 14.52
N PRO A 148 0.12 1.12 14.69
CA PRO A 148 0.98 1.48 13.57
C PRO A 148 0.97 0.30 12.59
N GLU A 149 1.48 0.53 11.38
CA GLU A 149 2.10 -0.52 10.57
C GLU A 149 2.75 -1.59 11.46
N VAL A 150 2.64 -2.88 11.12
CA VAL A 150 3.25 -4.01 11.87
C VAL A 150 4.56 -3.54 12.48
N THR A 151 4.57 -3.32 13.80
CA THR A 151 5.68 -2.58 14.38
C THR A 151 6.88 -3.50 14.41
N PHE A 152 8.07 -2.92 14.37
CA PHE A 152 9.28 -3.64 14.69
C PHE A 152 9.08 -4.57 15.92
N TRP A 153 8.41 -4.10 16.98
CA TRP A 153 8.19 -4.88 18.19
C TRP A 153 7.27 -6.09 18.01
N ASP A 154 6.31 -6.03 17.08
CA ASP A 154 5.43 -7.15 16.80
C ASP A 154 6.19 -8.30 16.10
N ILE A 155 7.26 -7.97 15.37
CA ILE A 155 8.16 -8.94 14.69
C ILE A 155 9.23 -9.47 15.65
N CYS A 156 9.67 -8.63 16.58
CA CYS A 156 10.94 -8.80 17.28
C CYS A 156 10.79 -9.24 18.74
N HIS A 157 9.65 -8.97 19.36
CA HIS A 157 9.42 -9.27 20.76
C HIS A 157 9.51 -10.78 21.04
N GLY A 158 10.31 -11.18 22.02
CA GLY A 158 10.48 -12.57 22.44
C GLY A 158 11.31 -13.43 21.48
N HIS A 159 11.88 -12.84 20.43
CA HIS A 159 12.65 -13.55 19.41
C HIS A 159 14.14 -13.18 19.47
N ALA A 160 14.99 -14.20 19.63
CA ALA A 160 16.46 -14.07 19.58
C ALA A 160 17.00 -14.32 18.16
N SER A 161 18.25 -13.92 17.92
CA SER A 161 18.94 -14.11 16.64
C SER A 161 18.20 -13.46 15.47
N ILE A 162 17.99 -12.14 15.57
CA ILE A 162 17.35 -11.33 14.54
C ILE A 162 18.39 -10.44 13.86
N ILE A 163 18.34 -10.37 12.54
CA ILE A 163 19.06 -9.37 11.74
C ILE A 163 18.07 -8.27 11.36
N MET A 164 18.48 -7.02 11.54
CA MET A 164 17.73 -5.86 11.07
C MET A 164 18.59 -5.09 10.07
N ILE A 165 17.96 -4.62 9.00
CA ILE A 165 18.56 -3.78 7.97
C ILE A 165 17.68 -2.54 7.83
N THR A 166 18.27 -1.36 7.74
CA THR A 166 17.54 -0.09 7.67
C THR A 166 18.18 0.85 6.66
N LYS A 167 17.37 1.67 6.00
CA LYS A 167 17.80 2.69 5.05
C LYS A 167 17.70 4.08 5.68
N VAL A 168 18.76 4.86 5.57
CA VAL A 168 18.82 6.19 6.19
C VAL A 168 18.31 7.26 5.24
N GLU A 169 17.41 8.11 5.75
CA GLU A 169 16.81 9.23 5.00
C GLU A 169 17.87 10.17 4.44
N GLY A 170 17.64 10.69 3.23
CA GLY A 170 18.51 11.69 2.60
C GLY A 170 19.91 11.19 2.23
N THR A 171 20.17 9.88 2.38
CA THR A 171 21.45 9.24 2.04
C THR A 171 21.21 7.93 1.27
N ASN A 172 22.27 7.39 0.66
CA ASN A 172 22.26 6.03 0.09
C ASN A 172 22.81 5.00 1.09
N GLU A 173 22.87 5.34 2.38
CA GLU A 173 23.45 4.46 3.38
C GLU A 173 22.44 3.41 3.87
N ILE A 174 22.91 2.17 3.93
CA ILE A 174 22.19 1.03 4.51
C ILE A 174 22.97 0.60 5.75
N ILE A 175 22.28 0.54 6.89
CA ILE A 175 22.86 0.13 8.17
C ILE A 175 22.08 -1.06 8.72
N GLY A 176 22.77 -2.04 9.29
CA GLY A 176 22.12 -3.21 9.83
C GLY A 176 22.99 -3.96 10.83
N GLY A 177 22.37 -4.79 11.66
CA GLY A 177 23.06 -5.51 12.72
C GLY A 177 22.34 -6.77 13.17
N LEU A 178 23.11 -7.71 13.70
CA LEU A 178 22.60 -8.94 14.33
C LEU A 178 22.40 -8.69 15.83
N ASN A 179 21.22 -9.02 16.33
CA ASN A 179 21.01 -9.18 17.75
C ASN A 179 20.93 -10.68 18.12
N PRO A 180 21.91 -11.24 18.85
CA PRO A 180 21.89 -12.64 19.23
C PRO A 180 20.88 -12.96 20.35
N LEU A 181 20.42 -11.96 21.12
CA LEU A 181 19.52 -12.14 22.27
C LEU A 181 18.07 -11.75 21.95
N ALA A 182 17.11 -12.27 22.73
CA ALA A 182 15.70 -11.91 22.57
C ALA A 182 15.41 -10.48 23.06
N TRP A 183 14.48 -9.80 22.39
CA TRP A 183 14.04 -8.46 22.78
C TRP A 183 12.77 -8.49 23.64
N ASP A 184 12.79 -7.78 24.77
CA ASP A 184 11.60 -7.52 25.56
C ASP A 184 10.97 -6.19 25.16
N LYS A 185 9.66 -6.20 24.88
CA LYS A 185 8.90 -4.99 24.62
C LYS A 185 8.84 -4.17 25.92
N PRO A 186 9.29 -2.91 25.93
CA PRO A 186 9.24 -2.09 27.14
C PRO A 186 7.78 -1.84 27.55
N LYS A 187 7.55 -1.70 28.85
CA LYS A 187 6.20 -1.54 29.45
C LYS A 187 5.58 -0.16 29.24
N GLU A 188 6.33 0.82 28.71
CA GLU A 188 5.87 2.20 28.53
C GLU A 188 5.96 2.64 27.06
N ASP A 189 4.88 3.25 26.55
CA ASP A 189 4.69 3.61 25.12
C ASP A 189 5.65 4.69 24.60
N TRP A 190 6.26 5.49 25.47
CA TRP A 190 7.22 6.53 25.06
C TRP A 190 8.63 5.96 24.80
N ILE A 191 8.87 4.70 25.14
CA ILE A 191 10.12 3.99 24.84
C ILE A 191 9.88 3.09 23.63
N LYS A 192 9.60 3.67 22.46
CA LYS A 192 9.75 2.96 21.17
C LYS A 192 11.22 2.87 20.75
N GLN A 193 12.10 2.62 21.73
CA GLN A 193 13.55 2.58 21.57
C GLN A 193 14.02 1.14 21.52
N ILE A 194 14.55 0.67 20.40
CA ILE A 194 15.26 -0.60 20.39
C ILE A 194 16.65 -0.34 20.94
N ARG A 195 17.03 -1.02 22.03
CA ARG A 195 18.43 -1.18 22.42
C ARG A 195 18.95 -2.47 21.83
N VAL A 196 19.51 -2.38 20.63
CA VAL A 196 20.44 -3.42 20.17
C VAL A 196 21.77 -3.10 20.86
N LEU A 197 22.61 -4.09 21.11
CA LEU A 197 23.94 -3.94 21.71
C LEU A 197 24.81 -2.98 20.87
N HIS A 198 24.56 -1.66 20.95
CA HIS A 198 25.15 -0.45 20.30
C HIS A 198 24.17 0.54 19.63
N PHE A 199 22.85 0.30 19.60
CA PHE A 199 21.92 1.15 18.84
C PHE A 199 20.72 1.58 19.65
N GLN A 200 20.29 2.82 19.42
CA GLN A 200 18.99 3.31 19.83
C GLN A 200 18.24 3.81 18.59
N PHE A 201 17.25 3.04 18.17
CA PHE A 201 16.39 3.38 17.04
C PHE A 201 15.04 3.91 17.51
N SER A 202 14.51 4.92 16.83
CA SER A 202 13.15 5.40 17.01
C SER A 202 12.44 5.38 15.65
N PHE A 203 11.42 4.53 15.52
CA PHE A 203 10.69 4.29 14.25
C PHE A 203 9.42 5.12 14.11
N THR A 204 9.24 6.16 14.93
CA THR A 204 7.95 6.86 14.99
C THR A 204 8.02 8.34 14.72
N HIS A 205 9.21 8.89 14.57
CA HIS A 205 9.43 10.33 14.36
C HIS A 205 10.77 10.54 13.64
N ASP A 206 10.82 11.56 12.79
CA ASP A 206 12.02 12.01 12.11
C ASP A 206 13.12 12.42 13.13
N GLU A 207 14.39 12.13 12.79
CA GLU A 207 15.63 12.51 13.47
C GLU A 207 15.89 11.98 14.91
N ARG A 208 15.24 10.89 15.35
CA ARG A 208 15.46 10.31 16.70
C ARG A 208 16.35 9.07 16.77
N SER A 209 16.88 8.58 15.65
CA SER A 209 17.81 7.44 15.66
C SER A 209 19.26 7.90 15.78
N TRP A 210 20.08 7.20 16.57
CA TRP A 210 21.51 7.55 16.74
C TRP A 210 22.36 6.31 17.06
N CYS A 211 23.65 6.39 16.71
CA CYS A 211 24.65 5.36 17.00
C CYS A 211 25.53 5.78 18.18
N SER A 212 25.67 4.92 19.18
CA SER A 212 26.55 5.15 20.32
C SER A 212 27.87 4.41 20.13
N VAL A 213 28.99 5.08 20.41
CA VAL A 213 30.31 4.45 20.44
C VAL A 213 30.49 3.85 21.83
N ASN A 214 30.37 2.53 21.97
CA ASN A 214 30.55 1.84 23.24
C ASN A 214 31.72 0.84 23.18
N LEU A 215 32.42 0.66 24.30
CA LEU A 215 33.75 0.02 24.39
C LEU A 215 33.73 -1.52 24.44
N TYR A 216 32.57 -2.16 24.25
CA TYR A 216 32.39 -3.60 24.52
C TYR A 216 32.38 -4.51 23.28
N TYR A 217 32.51 -3.95 22.07
CA TYR A 217 32.60 -4.73 20.81
C TYR A 217 33.63 -4.12 19.85
N GLU A 218 34.11 -4.93 18.90
CA GLU A 218 35.31 -4.65 18.10
C GLU A 218 35.20 -3.42 17.19
N ASN A 219 34.02 -3.07 16.64
CA ASN A 219 33.85 -1.89 15.76
C ASN A 219 32.44 -1.27 15.81
N PRO A 220 32.30 0.07 15.75
CA PRO A 220 31.01 0.74 15.59
C PRO A 220 30.51 0.67 14.12
N ILE A 221 29.19 0.60 13.92
CA ILE A 221 28.58 0.55 12.57
C ILE A 221 28.71 1.90 11.84
N ARG A 222 28.69 3.00 12.59
CA ARG A 222 28.99 4.35 12.10
C ARG A 222 30.09 4.98 12.94
N THR A 223 30.93 5.76 12.28
CA THR A 223 31.95 6.59 12.94
C THR A 223 31.37 7.91 13.47
N THR A 224 30.17 8.29 13.03
CA THR A 224 29.47 9.50 13.45
C THR A 224 28.40 9.21 14.51
N VAL A 225 28.31 10.08 15.50
CA VAL A 225 27.29 10.03 16.58
C VAL A 225 26.09 10.92 16.30
N THR A 226 25.96 11.42 15.07
CA THR A 226 24.88 12.32 14.66
C THR A 226 23.57 11.55 14.57
N SER A 227 22.46 12.23 14.90
CA SER A 227 21.13 11.71 14.70
C SER A 227 20.82 11.53 13.20
N PHE A 228 19.88 10.64 12.91
CA PHE A 228 19.39 10.39 11.55
C PHE A 228 17.95 9.86 11.58
N SER A 229 17.27 9.96 10.44
CA SER A 229 15.95 9.36 10.20
C SER A 229 16.07 8.05 9.43
N ILE A 230 15.11 7.15 9.63
CA ILE A 230 15.00 5.90 8.89
C ILE A 230 13.78 6.01 7.99
N ILE A 231 13.97 5.76 6.68
CA ILE A 231 12.88 5.76 5.70
C ILE A 231 12.33 4.36 5.42
N ASP A 232 13.10 3.31 5.74
CA ASP A 232 12.71 1.94 5.48
C ASP A 232 13.50 0.95 6.35
N TYR A 233 12.92 -0.21 6.65
CA TYR A 233 13.60 -1.29 7.36
C TYR A 233 13.07 -2.69 7.03
N GLU A 234 13.95 -3.68 7.13
CA GLU A 234 13.63 -5.10 7.02
C GLU A 234 14.18 -5.89 8.22
N VAL A 235 13.48 -6.97 8.58
CA VAL A 235 13.81 -7.81 9.74
C VAL A 235 13.83 -9.28 9.32
N PHE A 236 14.92 -9.98 9.64
CA PHE A 236 15.13 -11.39 9.32
C PHE A 236 15.39 -12.22 10.58
N LYS A 237 14.71 -13.36 10.70
CA LYS A 237 14.97 -14.33 11.75
C LYS A 237 16.05 -15.31 11.30
N VAL A 238 17.13 -15.42 12.06
CA VAL A 238 18.19 -16.39 11.80
C VAL A 238 17.78 -17.75 12.33
N VAL A 239 17.62 -18.72 11.43
CA VAL A 239 17.41 -20.13 11.79
C VAL A 239 18.76 -20.83 11.72
N LYS A 240 19.29 -21.26 12.88
CA LYS A 240 20.48 -22.11 12.89
C LYS A 240 20.14 -23.45 12.26
N LYS A 241 20.87 -23.81 11.21
CA LYS A 241 20.79 -25.16 10.64
C LYS A 241 21.53 -26.10 11.60
N SER A 242 20.85 -27.12 12.12
CA SER A 242 21.54 -28.21 12.79
C SER A 242 22.41 -28.90 11.74
N ILE A 243 23.73 -28.84 11.94
CA ILE A 243 24.71 -29.62 11.17
C ILE A 243 24.77 -31.01 11.79
#